data_AF-A0A3M9YNZ6-F1
#
_entry.id   AF-A0A3M9YNZ6-F1
#
_cell.length_a   1.000
_cell.length_b   1.000
_cell.length_c   1.000
_cell.angle_alpha   90.00
_cell.angle_beta   90.00
_cell.angle_gamma   90.00
#
_symmetry.space_group_name_H-M   'P 1'
#
loop_
_entity.id
_entity.type
_entity.pdbx_description
1 polymer ?
#
loop_
_entity_poly.entity_id
_entity_poly.type
_entity_poly.pdbx_seq_one_letter_code
_entity_poly.pdbx_strand_id
1 'polypeptide(L)'
;MSKNAQHSDVFESHKKLEKNVTLLSVATLLVVAIGGIVEIAPLFWIDNTIEKVEGMRPYTPLEQAGRDIYIREGCYTCHSQMIRPFRDEVERYGHYSLAAESMYDHPFQWGSKRTGPDLARVGGKYSDDWHVQHLKAPRSVVPESIMPNYSFLAETDLKVPDPAANLTALRRVGVPYSDTDIAQASKDLMAQANPDADAGDLATRYPKAQIRDYDGDPKRVTEMDALVAYLQMLGTLVDVNSAAAQEQLTKEKGR
;
A
#
# COMPACT_ATOMS: atom_id res chain seq x y z
N MET A 1 14.47 -67.35 -12.06
CA MET A 1 14.30 -66.64 -10.77
C MET A 1 13.83 -65.22 -11.05
N SER A 2 12.64 -64.91 -10.53
CA SER A 2 12.06 -63.60 -10.18
C SER A 2 12.68 -62.31 -10.73
N LYS A 3 11.84 -61.52 -11.43
CA LYS A 3 11.43 -60.14 -11.07
C LYS A 3 10.77 -59.47 -12.29
N ASN A 4 9.44 -59.50 -12.40
CA ASN A 4 8.73 -58.64 -13.36
C ASN A 4 7.26 -58.37 -12.94
N ALA A 5 7.04 -58.06 -11.66
CA ALA A 5 5.69 -57.87 -11.09
C ALA A 5 5.58 -56.61 -10.23
N GLN A 6 5.88 -55.44 -10.80
CA GLN A 6 5.67 -54.16 -10.10
C GLN A 6 4.97 -53.05 -10.92
N HIS A 7 4.58 -53.29 -12.18
CA HIS A 7 4.02 -52.22 -13.03
C HIS A 7 2.48 -52.17 -13.16
N SER A 8 1.74 -53.17 -12.66
CA SER A 8 0.26 -53.21 -12.80
C SER A 8 -0.53 -52.49 -11.70
N ASP A 9 0.10 -52.18 -10.57
CA ASP A 9 -0.59 -51.75 -9.34
C ASP A 9 -1.02 -50.27 -9.38
N VAL A 10 -0.27 -49.43 -10.09
CA VAL A 10 -0.54 -47.99 -10.20
C VAL A 10 -1.81 -47.72 -11.02
N PHE A 11 -2.04 -48.47 -12.11
CA PHE A 11 -3.19 -48.27 -12.99
C PHE A 11 -4.52 -48.72 -12.36
N GLU A 12 -4.54 -49.83 -11.61
CA GLU A 12 -5.74 -50.26 -10.87
C GLU A 12 -6.04 -49.36 -9.66
N SER A 13 -5.01 -48.82 -9.00
CA SER A 13 -5.16 -47.82 -7.94
C SER A 13 -5.71 -46.50 -8.47
N HIS A 14 -5.28 -46.08 -9.66
CA HIS A 14 -5.79 -44.88 -10.32
C HIS A 14 -7.27 -44.98 -10.67
N LYS A 15 -7.69 -46.13 -11.22
CA LYS A 15 -9.09 -46.43 -11.55
C LYS A 15 -10.03 -46.37 -10.34
N LYS A 16 -9.55 -46.70 -9.13
CA LYS A 16 -10.32 -46.56 -7.87
C LYS A 16 -10.52 -45.09 -7.48
N LEU A 17 -9.50 -44.26 -7.71
CA LEU A 17 -9.56 -42.81 -7.48
C LEU A 17 -10.54 -42.13 -8.44
N GLU A 18 -10.45 -42.43 -9.74
CA GLU A 18 -11.32 -41.83 -10.77
C GLU A 18 -12.81 -42.17 -10.59
N LYS A 19 -13.11 -43.38 -10.08
CA LYS A 19 -14.49 -43.84 -9.90
C LYS A 19 -15.13 -43.35 -8.59
N ASN A 20 -14.34 -42.83 -7.65
CA ASN A 20 -14.84 -42.36 -6.36
C ASN A 20 -14.70 -40.83 -6.27
N VAL A 21 -15.81 -40.13 -6.50
CA VAL A 21 -15.86 -38.66 -6.47
C VAL A 21 -15.35 -38.10 -5.14
N THR A 22 -15.72 -38.68 -4.00
CA THR A 22 -15.27 -38.22 -2.68
C THR A 22 -13.75 -38.35 -2.53
N LEU A 23 -13.19 -39.49 -2.94
CA LEU A 23 -11.75 -39.73 -2.85
C LEU A 23 -10.97 -38.78 -3.78
N LEU A 24 -11.47 -38.57 -5.01
CA LEU A 24 -10.89 -37.63 -5.96
C LEU A 24 -10.93 -36.20 -5.43
N SER A 25 -12.07 -35.74 -4.90
CA SER A 25 -12.21 -34.40 -4.33
C SER A 25 -11.26 -34.16 -3.15
N VAL A 26 -11.12 -35.13 -2.24
CA VAL A 26 -10.18 -35.02 -1.11
C VAL A 26 -8.74 -34.97 -1.61
N ALA A 27 -8.35 -35.84 -2.55
CA ALA A 27 -7.01 -35.84 -3.11
C ALA A 27 -6.69 -34.51 -3.83
N THR A 28 -7.61 -33.97 -4.62
CA THR A 28 -7.45 -32.66 -5.28
C THR A 28 -7.33 -31.54 -4.27
N LEU A 29 -8.16 -31.51 -3.22
CA LEU A 29 -8.08 -30.51 -2.16
C LEU A 29 -6.70 -30.53 -1.48
N LEU A 30 -6.20 -31.71 -1.15
CA LEU A 30 -4.88 -31.85 -0.52
C LEU A 30 -3.76 -31.34 -1.44
N VAL A 31 -3.79 -31.69 -2.72
CA VAL A 31 -2.77 -31.25 -3.70
C VAL A 31 -2.78 -29.74 -3.88
N VAL A 32 -3.97 -29.13 -4.02
CA VAL A 32 -4.11 -27.66 -4.15
C VAL A 32 -3.69 -26.94 -2.86
N ALA A 33 -4.02 -27.49 -1.69
CA ALA A 33 -3.69 -26.90 -0.40
C ALA A 33 -2.17 -26.84 -0.15
N ILE A 34 -1.39 -27.80 -0.66
CA ILE A 34 0.07 -27.81 -0.48
C ILE A 34 0.70 -26.54 -1.02
N GLY A 35 0.30 -26.06 -2.22
CA GLY A 35 0.83 -24.82 -2.79
C GLY A 35 0.57 -23.61 -1.88
N GLY A 36 -0.68 -23.45 -1.44
CA GLY A 36 -1.05 -22.37 -0.52
C GLY A 36 -0.31 -22.43 0.82
N ILE A 37 -0.16 -23.62 1.40
CA ILE A 37 0.56 -23.80 2.67
C ILE A 37 2.04 -23.45 2.50
N VAL A 38 2.68 -23.88 1.42
CA VAL A 38 4.13 -23.66 1.21
C VAL A 38 4.44 -22.20 0.88
N GLU A 39 3.57 -21.50 0.16
CA GLU A 39 3.82 -20.11 -0.26
C GLU A 39 3.35 -19.08 0.76
N ILE A 40 2.17 -19.25 1.36
CA ILE A 40 1.56 -18.24 2.25
C ILE A 40 1.99 -18.44 3.70
N ALA A 41 1.96 -19.68 4.20
CA ALA A 41 2.10 -19.92 5.62
C ALA A 41 3.47 -19.43 6.16
N PRO A 42 4.63 -19.75 5.53
CA PRO A 42 5.93 -19.27 5.99
C PRO A 42 6.03 -17.75 6.11
N LEU A 43 5.31 -16.97 5.30
CA LEU A 43 5.37 -15.50 5.35
C LEU A 43 4.85 -14.92 6.67
N PHE A 44 3.99 -15.64 7.41
CA PHE A 44 3.54 -15.23 8.75
C PHE A 44 4.60 -15.42 9.85
N TRP A 45 5.63 -16.25 9.62
CA TRP A 45 6.66 -16.58 10.62
C TRP A 45 8.06 -16.10 10.22
N ILE A 46 8.29 -15.71 8.97
CA ILE A 46 9.58 -15.18 8.52
C ILE A 46 9.70 -13.71 8.93
N ASP A 47 10.43 -13.47 10.01
CA ASP A 47 10.81 -12.12 10.47
C ASP A 47 11.54 -11.30 9.38
N ASN A 48 12.23 -11.96 8.45
CA ASN A 48 12.99 -11.32 7.36
C ASN A 48 12.12 -10.65 6.28
N THR A 49 10.80 -10.87 6.24
CA THR A 49 9.93 -10.14 5.29
C THR A 49 9.64 -8.72 5.74
N ILE A 50 9.87 -8.40 7.02
CA ILE A 50 9.70 -7.07 7.58
C ILE A 50 11.07 -6.65 8.09
N GLU A 51 11.92 -6.12 7.20
CA GLU A 51 13.09 -5.37 7.65
C GLU A 51 12.63 -4.30 8.65
N LYS A 52 13.26 -4.23 9.81
CA LYS A 52 12.95 -3.18 10.80
C LYS A 52 13.51 -1.87 10.26
N VAL A 53 12.70 -1.20 9.46
CA VAL A 53 13.03 0.11 8.94
C VAL A 53 12.62 1.15 9.96
N GLU A 54 13.62 1.86 10.48
CA GLU A 54 13.40 2.96 11.41
C GLU A 54 12.62 4.09 10.73
N GLY A 55 11.61 4.62 11.42
CA GLY A 55 10.82 5.76 10.93
C GLY A 55 9.49 5.41 10.25
N MET A 56 9.17 4.14 10.03
CA MET A 56 7.82 3.75 9.58
C MET A 56 6.78 4.04 10.66
N ARG A 57 5.69 4.72 10.28
CA ARG A 57 4.52 5.00 11.12
C ARG A 57 3.23 4.65 10.38
N PRO A 58 2.11 4.41 11.10
CA PRO A 58 0.78 4.37 10.50
C PRO A 58 0.45 5.67 9.76
N TYR A 59 -0.50 5.59 8.82
CA TYR A 59 -1.06 6.77 8.18
C TYR A 59 -1.79 7.64 9.19
N THR A 60 -1.72 8.95 9.00
CA THR A 60 -2.65 9.87 9.66
C THR A 60 -4.08 9.58 9.21
N PRO A 61 -5.10 10.03 9.95
CA PRO A 61 -6.50 9.85 9.54
C PRO A 61 -6.82 10.45 8.15
N LEU A 62 -6.22 11.59 7.81
CA LEU A 62 -6.39 12.23 6.49
C LEU A 62 -5.69 11.45 5.38
N GLU A 63 -4.43 11.03 5.59
CA GLU A 63 -3.70 10.16 4.64
C GLU A 63 -4.43 8.82 4.43
N GLN A 64 -5.01 8.24 5.49
CA GLN A 64 -5.80 7.02 5.38
C GLN A 64 -7.08 7.24 4.56
N ALA A 65 -7.80 8.33 4.79
CA ALA A 65 -8.97 8.67 3.98
C ALA A 65 -8.59 8.90 2.50
N GLY A 66 -7.45 9.54 2.25
CA GLY A 66 -6.90 9.75 0.91
C GLY A 66 -6.55 8.44 0.20
N ARG A 67 -5.99 7.49 0.95
CA ARG A 67 -5.72 6.14 0.48
C ARG A 67 -7.01 5.39 0.13
N ASP A 68 -8.05 5.51 0.95
CA ASP A 68 -9.34 4.90 0.68
C ASP A 68 -9.98 5.49 -0.59
N ILE A 69 -9.79 6.79 -0.84
CA ILE A 69 -10.18 7.47 -2.09
C ILE A 69 -9.33 6.95 -3.27
N TYR A 70 -8.01 6.82 -3.13
CA TYR A 70 -7.12 6.26 -4.15
C TYR A 70 -7.59 4.86 -4.60
N ILE A 71 -8.04 4.04 -3.64
CA ILE A 71 -8.62 2.71 -3.90
C ILE A 71 -9.99 2.83 -4.57
N ARG A 72 -10.88 3.69 -4.06
CA ARG A 72 -12.23 3.91 -4.61
C ARG A 72 -12.18 4.34 -6.08
N GLU A 73 -11.25 5.23 -6.42
CA GLU A 73 -11.05 5.74 -7.78
C GLU A 73 -10.29 4.77 -8.70
N GLY A 74 -9.80 3.64 -8.17
CA GLY A 74 -9.12 2.64 -8.98
C GLY A 74 -7.77 3.10 -9.51
N CYS A 75 -7.09 4.04 -8.85
CA CYS A 75 -5.80 4.57 -9.29
C CYS A 75 -4.75 3.44 -9.46
N TYR A 76 -4.84 2.40 -8.64
CA TYR A 76 -4.02 1.18 -8.70
C TYR A 76 -4.10 0.41 -10.03
N THR A 77 -5.14 0.65 -10.85
CA THR A 77 -5.26 0.02 -12.18
C THR A 77 -4.30 0.61 -13.21
N CYS A 78 -3.81 1.83 -12.97
CA CYS A 78 -2.88 2.53 -13.84
C CYS A 78 -1.50 2.76 -13.19
N HIS A 79 -1.45 2.89 -11.87
CA HIS A 79 -0.26 3.24 -11.13
C HIS A 79 0.15 2.12 -10.18
N SER A 80 1.44 1.79 -10.18
CA SER A 80 2.02 0.90 -9.19
C SER A 80 2.62 1.68 -8.02
N GLN A 81 2.68 1.03 -6.86
CA GLN A 81 3.46 1.49 -5.72
C GLN A 81 4.46 0.42 -5.30
N MET A 82 5.33 0.02 -6.24
CA MET A 82 6.39 -0.96 -5.98
C MET A 82 7.52 -0.77 -7.00
N ILE A 83 8.61 -0.14 -6.57
CA ILE A 83 9.80 0.06 -7.39
C ILE A 83 10.67 -1.19 -7.32
N ARG A 84 11.01 -1.77 -8.48
CA ARG A 84 11.83 -2.98 -8.55
C ARG A 84 13.32 -2.65 -8.38
N PRO A 85 14.16 -3.59 -7.91
CA PRO A 85 15.60 -3.39 -7.67
C PRO A 85 16.42 -3.43 -8.98
N PHE A 86 15.99 -2.69 -9.99
CA PHE A 86 16.73 -2.49 -11.23
C PHE A 86 17.23 -1.06 -11.30
N ARG A 87 18.43 -0.88 -11.87
CA ARG A 87 19.07 0.44 -11.96
C ARG A 87 18.20 1.47 -12.70
N ASP A 88 17.56 1.06 -13.79
CA ASP A 88 16.70 1.93 -14.60
C ASP A 88 15.44 2.37 -13.86
N GLU A 89 14.88 1.51 -13.00
CA GLU A 89 13.78 1.88 -12.11
C GLU A 89 14.24 2.81 -11.01
N VAL A 90 15.42 2.56 -10.45
CA VAL A 90 15.98 3.40 -9.39
C VAL A 90 16.29 4.81 -9.89
N GLU A 91 16.88 4.93 -11.07
CA GLU A 91 17.14 6.22 -11.71
C GLU A 91 15.84 6.99 -12.02
N ARG A 92 14.75 6.28 -12.37
CA ARG A 92 13.47 6.90 -12.72
C ARG A 92 12.62 7.27 -11.51
N TYR A 93 12.52 6.39 -10.52
CA TYR A 93 11.55 6.50 -9.43
C TYR A 93 12.19 6.74 -8.06
N GLY A 94 13.49 6.53 -7.91
CA GLY A 94 14.20 6.53 -6.63
C GLY A 94 14.40 5.11 -6.11
N HIS A 95 14.88 4.97 -4.87
CA HIS A 95 15.23 3.68 -4.28
C HIS A 95 14.17 2.58 -4.51
N TYR A 96 14.57 1.31 -4.63
CA TYR A 96 13.58 0.24 -4.75
C TYR A 96 12.69 0.15 -3.51
N SER A 97 11.48 -0.37 -3.65
CA SER A 97 10.55 -0.46 -2.52
C SER A 97 11.02 -1.54 -1.54
N LEU A 98 10.94 -1.24 -0.25
CA LEU A 98 11.21 -2.20 0.82
C LEU A 98 9.89 -2.80 1.30
N ALA A 99 9.90 -4.07 1.68
CA ALA A 99 8.68 -4.73 2.17
C ALA A 99 8.07 -4.03 3.40
N ALA A 100 8.92 -3.43 4.24
CA ALA A 100 8.51 -2.64 5.41
C ALA A 100 7.67 -1.41 5.05
N GLU A 101 7.86 -0.81 3.88
CA GLU A 101 7.10 0.39 3.46
C GLU A 101 5.60 0.09 3.29
N SER A 102 5.24 -1.17 2.99
CA SER A 102 3.86 -1.63 2.84
C SER A 102 3.31 -2.39 4.05
N MET A 103 4.00 -2.39 5.19
CA MET A 103 3.60 -3.22 6.35
C MET A 103 2.26 -2.83 6.97
N TYR A 104 1.82 -1.58 6.78
CA TYR A 104 0.53 -1.07 7.27
C TYR A 104 -0.52 -0.97 6.16
N ASP A 105 -0.21 -1.45 4.94
CA ASP A 105 -1.12 -1.40 3.83
C ASP A 105 -2.15 -2.52 3.87
N HIS A 106 -3.38 -2.17 4.22
CA HIS A 106 -4.52 -3.08 4.15
C HIS A 106 -5.58 -2.53 3.18
N PRO A 107 -5.74 -3.09 1.96
CA PRO A 107 -4.86 -4.07 1.30
C PRO A 107 -3.64 -3.42 0.62
N PHE A 108 -2.57 -4.18 0.35
CA PHE A 108 -1.36 -3.71 -0.35
C PHE A 108 -1.69 -2.95 -1.66
N GLN A 109 -0.92 -1.90 -1.97
CA GLN A 109 -1.12 -1.07 -3.19
C GLN A 109 -0.06 -1.30 -4.27
N TRP A 110 0.65 -2.43 -4.21
CA TRP A 110 1.57 -2.82 -5.27
C TRP A 110 0.79 -3.00 -6.57
N GLY A 111 1.23 -2.32 -7.63
CA GLY A 111 0.52 -2.36 -8.90
C GLY A 111 0.89 -3.59 -9.71
N SER A 112 -0.06 -4.06 -10.52
CA SER A 112 0.15 -5.11 -11.52
C SER A 112 0.36 -4.54 -12.94
N LYS A 113 0.18 -3.23 -13.12
CA LYS A 113 0.27 -2.52 -14.39
C LYS A 113 0.81 -1.11 -14.19
N ARG A 114 1.49 -0.58 -15.23
CA ARG A 114 1.97 0.80 -15.31
C ARG A 114 1.48 1.44 -16.61
N THR A 115 0.27 1.98 -16.56
CA THR A 115 -0.24 2.89 -17.59
C THR A 115 0.24 4.32 -17.31
N GLY A 116 0.24 4.71 -16.03
CA GLY A 116 0.98 5.86 -15.53
C GLY A 116 2.28 5.45 -14.81
N PRO A 117 3.10 6.42 -14.37
CA PRO A 117 4.33 6.18 -13.63
C PRO A 117 4.08 5.50 -12.27
N ASP A 118 5.12 4.89 -11.69
CA ASP A 118 5.09 4.39 -10.31
C ASP A 118 5.00 5.56 -9.30
N LEU A 119 4.20 5.39 -8.25
CA LEU A 119 3.91 6.41 -7.24
C LEU A 119 4.55 6.13 -5.87
N ALA A 120 5.28 5.03 -5.69
CA ALA A 120 5.82 4.62 -4.38
C ALA A 120 6.69 5.70 -3.71
N ARG A 121 7.28 6.60 -4.51
CA ARG A 121 8.11 7.72 -4.05
C ARG A 121 7.72 9.03 -4.73
N VAL A 122 6.43 9.34 -4.77
CA VAL A 122 5.96 10.62 -5.31
C VAL A 122 5.97 11.75 -4.28
N GLY A 123 6.02 11.41 -2.98
CA GLY A 123 6.05 12.39 -1.90
C GLY A 123 7.18 13.41 -2.06
N GLY A 124 6.82 14.69 -2.04
CA GLY A 124 7.74 15.81 -2.22
C GLY A 124 8.31 16.03 -3.62
N LYS A 125 7.99 15.19 -4.62
CA LYS A 125 8.46 15.39 -6.01
C LYS A 125 7.70 16.49 -6.74
N TYR A 126 6.43 16.68 -6.41
CA TYR A 126 5.56 17.70 -7.00
C TYR A 126 4.91 18.52 -5.88
N SER A 127 4.56 19.78 -6.17
CA SER A 127 3.81 20.61 -5.24
C SER A 127 2.36 20.12 -5.14
N ASP A 128 1.68 20.50 -4.06
CA ASP A 128 0.25 20.24 -3.87
C ASP A 128 -0.56 20.85 -5.02
N ASP A 129 -0.27 22.10 -5.38
CA ASP A 129 -0.86 22.77 -6.56
C ASP A 129 -0.70 21.94 -7.84
N TRP A 130 0.47 21.34 -8.07
CA TRP A 130 0.68 20.50 -9.24
C TRP A 130 -0.20 19.24 -9.17
N HIS A 131 -0.28 18.60 -8.01
CA HIS A 131 -1.16 17.45 -7.81
C HIS A 131 -2.63 17.80 -8.05
N VAL A 132 -3.10 18.93 -7.52
CA VAL A 132 -4.47 19.41 -7.69
C VAL A 132 -4.77 19.70 -9.15
N GLN A 133 -3.90 20.42 -9.86
CA GLN A 133 -4.09 20.73 -11.27
C GLN A 133 -4.03 19.46 -12.13
N HIS A 134 -3.07 18.57 -11.85
CA HIS A 134 -2.94 17.29 -12.53
C HIS A 134 -4.17 16.41 -12.31
N LEU A 135 -4.70 16.31 -11.09
CA LEU A 135 -5.90 15.50 -10.82
C LEU A 135 -7.16 16.10 -11.44
N LYS A 136 -7.32 17.44 -11.41
CA LYS A 136 -8.46 18.13 -12.04
C LYS A 136 -8.46 17.95 -13.56
N ALA A 137 -7.30 18.15 -14.19
CA ALA A 137 -7.15 18.07 -15.63
C ALA A 137 -5.73 17.62 -16.02
N PRO A 138 -5.42 16.31 -16.07
CA PRO A 138 -4.05 15.84 -16.33
C PRO A 138 -3.44 16.39 -17.62
N ARG A 139 -4.27 16.60 -18.65
CA ARG A 139 -3.85 17.15 -19.95
C ARG A 139 -3.51 18.65 -19.93
N SER A 140 -3.84 19.38 -18.86
CA SER A 140 -3.44 20.79 -18.74
C SER A 140 -1.96 20.95 -18.37
N VAL A 141 -1.40 19.98 -17.63
CA VAL A 141 0.00 19.97 -17.17
C VAL A 141 0.86 18.97 -17.94
N VAL A 142 0.27 17.89 -18.44
CA VAL A 142 0.92 16.86 -19.25
C VAL A 142 0.03 16.58 -20.47
N PRO A 143 0.20 17.30 -21.60
CA PRO A 143 -0.71 17.26 -22.75
C PRO A 143 -1.01 15.86 -23.30
N GLU A 144 -0.01 14.96 -23.26
CA GLU A 144 -0.08 13.58 -23.71
C GLU A 144 -0.66 12.61 -22.67
N SER A 145 -1.05 13.08 -21.49
CA SER A 145 -1.59 12.24 -20.42
C SER A 145 -2.86 11.54 -20.88
N ILE A 146 -2.97 10.26 -20.54
CA ILE A 146 -4.17 9.44 -20.74
C ILE A 146 -4.94 9.22 -19.43
N MET A 147 -4.49 9.83 -18.34
CA MET A 147 -5.17 9.75 -17.05
C MET A 147 -6.55 10.44 -17.11
N PRO A 148 -7.60 9.87 -16.51
CA PRO A 148 -8.93 10.52 -16.42
C PRO A 148 -8.92 11.82 -15.61
N ASN A 149 -9.96 12.64 -15.77
CA ASN A 149 -10.18 13.82 -14.92
C ASN A 149 -10.85 13.41 -13.60
N TYR A 150 -10.34 13.93 -12.50
CA TYR A 150 -10.89 13.77 -11.15
C TYR A 150 -11.25 15.12 -10.52
N SER A 151 -11.76 16.06 -11.32
CA SER A 151 -12.10 17.42 -10.85
C SER A 151 -13.14 17.43 -9.74
N PHE A 152 -14.05 16.45 -9.72
CA PHE A 152 -15.07 16.29 -8.70
C PHE A 152 -14.52 16.11 -7.27
N LEU A 153 -13.27 15.65 -7.12
CA LEU A 153 -12.64 15.50 -5.80
C LEU A 153 -12.49 16.85 -5.08
N ALA A 154 -12.30 17.94 -5.82
CA ALA A 154 -12.24 19.29 -5.27
C ALA A 154 -13.63 19.91 -5.02
N GLU A 155 -14.68 19.35 -5.61
CA GLU A 155 -16.06 19.80 -5.40
C GLU A 155 -16.72 19.06 -4.23
N THR A 156 -16.19 17.89 -3.87
CA THR A 156 -16.77 16.96 -2.90
C THR A 156 -16.15 17.16 -1.51
N ASP A 157 -16.98 17.49 -0.52
CA ASP A 157 -16.56 17.52 0.88
C ASP A 157 -16.11 16.13 1.33
N LEU A 158 -15.01 16.07 2.08
CA LEU A 158 -14.54 14.84 2.68
C LEU A 158 -15.55 14.35 3.72
N LYS A 159 -16.14 13.19 3.47
CA LYS A 159 -17.07 12.53 4.38
C LYS A 159 -16.53 11.18 4.80
N VAL A 160 -15.95 11.14 5.99
CA VAL A 160 -15.57 9.89 6.65
C VAL A 160 -16.60 9.62 7.76
N PRO A 161 -17.50 8.64 7.62
CA PRO A 161 -18.59 8.43 8.57
C PRO A 161 -18.11 8.21 10.00
N ASP A 162 -17.02 7.45 10.17
CA ASP A 162 -16.41 7.18 11.47
C ASP A 162 -14.90 6.93 11.31
N PRO A 163 -14.07 7.99 11.37
CA PRO A 163 -12.62 7.85 11.31
C PRO A 163 -12.08 6.94 12.43
N ALA A 164 -12.65 7.01 13.63
CA ALA A 164 -12.22 6.21 14.77
C ALA A 164 -12.48 4.71 14.54
N ALA A 165 -13.62 4.35 13.96
CA ALA A 165 -13.90 2.96 13.58
C ALA A 165 -12.93 2.44 12.52
N ASN A 166 -12.57 3.27 11.53
CA ASN A 166 -11.58 2.90 10.51
C ASN A 166 -10.21 2.59 11.14
N LEU A 167 -9.72 3.47 12.01
CA LEU A 167 -8.45 3.23 12.72
C LEU A 167 -8.54 2.03 13.67
N THR A 168 -9.70 1.82 14.31
CA THR A 168 -9.95 0.63 15.16
C THR A 168 -9.87 -0.65 14.34
N ALA A 169 -10.45 -0.68 13.14
CA ALA A 169 -10.39 -1.83 12.24
C ALA A 169 -8.95 -2.13 11.80
N LEU A 170 -8.18 -1.09 11.44
CA LEU A 170 -6.77 -1.20 11.10
C LEU A 170 -5.93 -1.69 12.30
N ARG A 171 -6.24 -1.21 13.51
CA ARG A 171 -5.59 -1.73 14.72
C ARG A 171 -5.82 -3.22 14.92
N ARG A 172 -7.04 -3.70 14.66
CA ARG A 172 -7.36 -5.14 14.78
C ARG A 172 -6.57 -6.03 13.82
N VAL A 173 -6.09 -5.49 12.70
CA VAL A 173 -5.22 -6.21 11.74
C VAL A 173 -3.73 -5.95 11.95
N GLY A 174 -3.35 -5.25 13.02
CA GLY A 174 -1.96 -5.11 13.46
C GLY A 174 -1.34 -3.72 13.28
N VAL A 175 -2.07 -2.74 12.74
CA VAL A 175 -1.54 -1.36 12.60
C VAL A 175 -1.47 -0.70 13.98
N PRO A 176 -0.32 -0.16 14.43
CA PRO A 176 -0.08 0.26 15.81
C PRO A 176 -0.65 1.65 16.13
N TYR A 177 -1.94 1.88 15.88
CA TYR A 177 -2.63 3.08 16.36
C TYR A 177 -2.75 3.05 17.90
N SER A 178 -2.47 4.15 18.58
CA SER A 178 -2.67 4.36 20.02
C SER A 178 -4.11 4.78 20.35
N ASP A 179 -4.55 4.62 21.61
CA ASP A 179 -5.92 5.02 22.00
C ASP A 179 -6.20 6.50 21.75
N THR A 180 -5.16 7.33 21.89
CA THR A 180 -5.19 8.74 21.54
C THR A 180 -5.43 8.95 20.04
N ASP A 181 -4.76 8.18 19.17
CA ASP A 181 -4.97 8.29 17.71
C ASP A 181 -6.42 8.01 17.33
N ILE A 182 -7.04 7.00 17.94
CA ILE A 182 -8.43 6.65 17.68
C ILE A 182 -9.37 7.72 18.24
N ALA A 183 -9.12 8.19 19.46
CA ALA A 183 -9.95 9.21 20.11
C ALA A 183 -9.89 10.58 19.40
N GLN A 184 -8.72 10.93 18.85
CA GLN A 184 -8.49 12.19 18.14
C GLN A 184 -8.74 12.10 16.62
N ALA A 185 -9.08 10.92 16.08
CA ALA A 185 -9.10 10.65 14.64
C ALA A 185 -9.85 11.71 13.80
N SER A 186 -11.05 12.12 14.23
CA SER A 186 -11.82 13.16 13.54
C SER A 186 -11.20 14.56 13.67
N LYS A 187 -10.62 14.90 14.83
CA LYS A 187 -9.95 16.18 15.05
C LYS A 187 -8.69 16.26 14.20
N ASP A 188 -7.87 15.21 14.25
CA ASP A 188 -6.62 15.07 13.51
C ASP A 188 -6.83 15.17 12.00
N LEU A 189 -7.85 14.48 11.48
CA LEU A 189 -8.23 14.53 10.07
C LEU A 189 -8.48 15.97 9.61
N MET A 190 -9.29 16.71 10.37
CA MET A 190 -9.64 18.10 10.02
C MET A 190 -8.48 19.06 10.26
N ALA A 191 -7.69 18.85 11.33
CA ALA A 191 -6.59 19.73 11.67
C ALA A 191 -5.43 19.62 10.68
N GLN A 192 -5.19 18.43 10.12
CA GLN A 192 -4.10 18.23 9.17
C GLN A 192 -4.31 18.98 7.84
N ALA A 193 -5.55 19.08 7.38
CA ALA A 193 -5.92 19.80 6.15
C ALA A 193 -6.10 21.31 6.36
N ASN A 194 -6.06 21.80 7.61
CA ASN A 194 -6.34 23.19 7.93
C ASN A 194 -5.14 23.85 8.65
N PRO A 195 -4.39 24.73 7.97
CA PRO A 195 -3.22 25.38 8.57
C PRO A 195 -3.55 26.29 9.76
N ASP A 196 -4.79 26.75 9.88
CA ASP A 196 -5.25 27.62 10.96
C ASP A 196 -5.81 26.81 12.16
N ALA A 197 -5.96 25.50 12.03
CA ALA A 197 -6.46 24.64 13.10
C ALA A 197 -5.37 24.28 14.11
N ASP A 198 -5.76 24.16 15.38
CA ASP A 198 -4.88 23.60 16.41
C ASP A 198 -4.71 22.09 16.23
N ALA A 199 -3.59 21.71 15.61
CA ALA A 199 -3.19 20.33 15.39
C ALA A 199 -2.69 19.61 16.66
N GLY A 200 -2.60 20.30 17.80
CA GLY A 200 -2.22 19.69 19.08
C GLY A 200 -0.92 18.89 19.00
N ASP A 201 -1.02 17.59 19.30
CA ASP A 201 0.10 16.65 19.31
C ASP A 201 0.21 15.80 18.03
N LEU A 202 -0.54 16.12 16.96
CA LEU A 202 -0.57 15.34 15.70
C LEU A 202 0.84 15.06 15.17
N ALA A 203 1.68 16.10 15.03
CA ALA A 203 3.02 15.96 14.48
C ALA A 203 3.97 15.17 15.41
N THR A 204 3.64 15.05 16.70
CA THR A 204 4.37 14.21 17.65
C THR A 204 3.95 12.75 17.52
N ARG A 205 2.65 12.47 17.40
CA ARG A 205 2.11 11.11 17.21
C ARG A 205 2.39 10.54 15.82
N TYR A 206 2.40 11.41 14.81
CA TYR A 206 2.69 11.10 13.42
C TYR A 206 3.90 11.90 12.91
N PRO A 207 5.14 11.48 13.23
CA PRO A 207 6.34 12.14 12.72
C PRO A 207 6.33 12.28 11.19
N LYS A 208 6.83 13.40 10.66
CA LYS A 208 6.82 13.76 9.22
C LYS A 208 5.43 14.04 8.62
N ALA A 209 4.33 13.93 9.38
CA ALA A 209 3.03 14.44 8.91
C ALA A 209 3.14 15.93 8.58
N GLN A 210 2.57 16.33 7.45
CA GLN A 210 2.51 17.73 7.02
C GLN A 210 1.13 18.27 7.40
N ILE A 211 1.08 19.47 7.97
CA ILE A 211 -0.16 20.17 8.29
C ILE A 211 -0.20 21.42 7.42
N ARG A 212 -1.12 21.45 6.45
CA ARG A 212 -1.26 22.55 5.49
C ARG A 212 -2.55 22.38 4.68
N ASP A 213 -2.88 23.43 3.94
CA ASP A 213 -3.89 23.40 2.89
C ASP A 213 -3.32 22.64 1.67
N TYR A 214 -4.01 21.58 1.24
CA TYR A 214 -3.54 20.70 0.17
C TYR A 214 -4.24 20.98 -1.17
N ASP A 215 -5.46 21.54 -1.17
CA ASP A 215 -6.23 21.78 -2.38
C ASP A 215 -6.38 23.27 -2.78
N GLY A 216 -5.98 24.17 -1.89
CA GLY A 216 -6.01 25.63 -2.08
C GLY A 216 -7.29 26.30 -1.59
N ASP A 217 -8.20 25.58 -0.93
CA ASP A 217 -9.42 26.11 -0.30
C ASP A 217 -9.47 25.79 1.21
N PRO A 218 -8.87 26.64 2.07
CA PRO A 218 -8.78 26.36 3.51
C PRO A 218 -10.12 26.43 4.26
N LYS A 219 -11.22 26.77 3.57
CA LYS A 219 -12.56 26.91 4.17
C LYS A 219 -13.26 25.57 4.37
N ARG A 220 -12.81 24.53 3.68
CA ARG A 220 -13.41 23.20 3.69
C ARG A 220 -12.32 22.14 3.58
N VAL A 221 -12.66 20.91 3.92
CA VAL A 221 -11.78 19.76 3.70
C VAL A 221 -12.44 18.89 2.65
N THR A 222 -11.77 18.68 1.53
CA THR A 222 -12.29 17.96 0.36
C THR A 222 -11.66 16.59 0.21
N GLU A 223 -12.22 15.79 -0.69
CA GLU A 223 -11.59 14.53 -1.10
C GLU A 223 -10.25 14.78 -1.82
N MET A 224 -10.07 15.95 -2.45
CA MET A 224 -8.80 16.36 -3.04
C MET A 224 -7.73 16.52 -1.96
N ASP A 225 -8.03 17.19 -0.83
CA ASP A 225 -7.08 17.34 0.27
C ASP A 225 -6.56 16.00 0.76
N ALA A 226 -7.50 15.07 1.01
CA ALA A 226 -7.17 13.74 1.50
C ALA A 226 -6.27 12.99 0.51
N LEU A 227 -6.64 12.97 -0.78
CA LEU A 227 -5.85 12.26 -1.79
C LEU A 227 -4.46 12.87 -1.95
N VAL A 228 -4.32 14.19 -1.95
CA VAL A 228 -3.02 14.86 -2.05
C VAL A 228 -2.19 14.60 -0.79
N ALA A 229 -2.78 14.63 0.40
CA ALA A 229 -2.10 14.27 1.65
C ALA A 229 -1.52 12.85 1.60
N TYR A 230 -2.30 11.88 1.10
CA TYR A 230 -1.84 10.51 0.88
C TYR A 230 -0.66 10.46 -0.10
N LEU A 231 -0.79 11.09 -1.28
CA LEU A 231 0.28 11.09 -2.29
C LEU A 231 1.57 11.73 -1.77
N GLN A 232 1.46 12.81 -1.00
CA GLN A 232 2.61 13.51 -0.43
C GLN A 232 3.36 12.70 0.62
N MET A 233 2.69 11.74 1.27
CA MET A 233 3.32 10.87 2.25
C MET A 233 4.12 9.72 1.59
N LEU A 234 3.73 9.28 0.38
CA LEU A 234 4.32 8.11 -0.27
C LEU A 234 5.85 8.19 -0.43
N GLY A 235 6.54 7.24 0.21
CA GLY A 235 7.98 7.07 0.12
C GLY A 235 8.80 8.03 0.99
N THR A 236 8.17 8.78 1.90
CA THR A 236 8.84 9.80 2.74
C THR A 236 9.25 9.28 4.13
N LEU A 237 8.62 8.20 4.60
CA LEU A 237 8.80 7.71 5.97
C LEU A 237 10.17 7.07 6.19
N VAL A 238 10.68 6.36 5.19
CA VAL A 238 11.97 5.66 5.24
C VAL A 238 13.09 6.55 4.70
N ASP A 239 14.20 6.65 5.44
CA ASP A 239 15.44 7.23 4.93
C ASP A 239 16.31 6.15 4.24
N VAL A 240 15.98 5.92 2.97
CA VAL A 240 16.68 4.99 2.08
C VAL A 240 18.07 5.46 1.65
N ASN A 241 18.43 6.72 1.90
CA ASN A 241 19.73 7.30 1.51
C ASN A 241 20.72 7.36 2.67
N SER A 242 20.30 7.01 3.89
CA SER A 242 21.19 6.95 5.04
C SER A 242 22.32 5.95 4.80
N ALA A 243 23.52 6.28 5.29
CA ALA A 243 24.69 5.40 5.17
C ALA A 243 24.44 4.01 5.79
N ALA A 244 23.64 3.94 6.85
CA ALA A 244 23.24 2.69 7.49
C ALA A 244 22.33 1.82 6.61
N ALA A 245 21.36 2.43 5.92
CA ALA A 245 20.54 1.72 4.94
C ALA A 245 21.42 1.20 3.80
N GLN A 246 22.28 2.04 3.20
CA GLN A 246 23.20 1.62 2.13
C GLN A 246 24.19 0.52 2.56
N GLU A 247 24.63 0.52 3.83
CA GLU A 247 25.51 -0.53 4.38
C GLU A 247 24.77 -1.86 4.61
N GLN A 248 23.49 -1.85 4.97
CA GLN A 248 22.66 -3.07 5.02
C GLN A 248 22.41 -3.63 3.61
N LEU A 249 22.10 -2.76 2.65
CA LEU A 249 21.82 -3.14 1.26
C LEU A 249 23.06 -3.70 0.54
N THR A 250 24.25 -3.24 0.89
CA THR A 250 25.52 -3.81 0.37
C THR A 250 25.90 -5.14 1.03
N LYS A 251 25.33 -5.45 2.21
CA LYS A 251 25.50 -6.73 2.91
C LYS A 251 24.48 -7.78 2.47
N GLU A 252 23.34 -7.38 1.90
CA GLU A 252 22.41 -8.28 1.21
C GLU A 252 23.11 -8.89 -0.02
N LYS A 253 23.74 -10.05 0.18
CA LYS A 253 24.14 -10.91 -0.94
C LYS A 253 22.85 -11.44 -1.54
N GLY A 254 22.46 -10.88 -2.68
CA GLY A 254 21.29 -11.29 -3.46
C GLY A 254 21.14 -12.80 -3.47
N ARG A 255 19.90 -13.25 -3.25
CA ARG A 255 19.53 -14.66 -3.41
C ARG A 255 19.74 -15.13 -4.84
#